data_AF-A0A359IGG5-F1
#
_entry.id   AF-A0A359IGG5-F1
#
_cell.length_a   1.000
_cell.length_b   1.000
_cell.length_c   1.000
_cell.angle_alpha   90.00
_cell.angle_beta   90.00
_cell.angle_gamma   90.00
#
_symmetry.space_group_name_H-M   'P 1'
#
loop_
_entity.id
_entity.type
_entity.pdbx_description
1 polymer ?
#
loop_
_entity_poly.entity_id
_entity_poly.type
_entity_poly.pdbx_seq_one_letter_code
_entity_poly.pdbx_strand_id
1 'polypeptide(L)'
;MNEKEWLEKSLISYFIKAINNMHNTNYSITIHRDRPDFIIGDTLQNKNFGVEITHLFYDEEEAKELLGHVPMINSKVENIEHYINILNKLLNKKAHKAKAYDHSHELVLLVGITSPLFTWGDFENSREYIVIPQNDFSIICLVFFNEEHQNWEDLMFIKQECPICDINIV
;
A
#
# COMPACT_ATOMS: atom_id res chain seq x y z
N MET A 1 -9.84 19.19 -2.20
CA MET A 1 -9.10 17.94 -1.96
C MET A 1 -9.62 17.38 -0.66
N ASN A 2 -10.21 16.19 -0.67
CA ASN A 2 -10.69 15.55 0.55
C ASN A 2 -9.52 14.81 1.23
N GLU A 3 -9.65 14.51 2.53
CA GLU A 3 -8.59 13.88 3.34
C GLU A 3 -8.14 12.53 2.76
N LYS A 4 -9.10 11.74 2.27
CA LYS A 4 -8.85 10.49 1.58
C LYS A 4 -7.92 10.65 0.37
N GLU A 5 -8.19 11.62 -0.51
CA GLU A 5 -7.37 11.88 -1.71
C GLU A 5 -5.97 12.37 -1.32
N TRP A 6 -5.85 13.11 -0.20
CA TRP A 6 -4.54 13.52 0.33
C TRP A 6 -3.74 12.31 0.83
N LEU A 7 -4.37 11.41 1.59
CA LEU A 7 -3.74 10.17 2.07
C LEU A 7 -3.28 9.28 0.91
N GLU A 8 -4.13 9.10 -0.11
CA GLU A 8 -3.79 8.32 -1.30
C GLU A 8 -2.60 8.93 -2.06
N LYS A 9 -2.59 10.25 -2.26
CA LYS A 9 -1.48 10.95 -2.94
C LYS A 9 -0.18 10.94 -2.13
N SER A 10 -0.24 11.11 -0.81
CA SER A 10 0.95 11.09 0.04
C SER A 10 1.58 9.70 0.07
N LEU A 11 0.75 8.66 0.14
CA LEU A 11 1.17 7.27 0.13
C LEU A 11 1.89 6.88 -1.17
N ILE A 12 1.30 7.19 -2.34
CA ILE A 12 1.93 6.87 -3.63
C ILE A 12 3.20 7.70 -3.87
N SER A 13 3.22 8.96 -3.42
CA SER A 13 4.40 9.81 -3.50
C SER A 13 5.57 9.21 -2.70
N TYR A 14 5.30 8.74 -1.47
CA TYR A 14 6.29 8.03 -0.68
C TYR A 14 6.76 6.76 -1.38
N PHE A 15 5.83 5.92 -1.87
CA PHE A 15 6.18 4.68 -2.57
C PHE A 15 7.09 4.93 -3.77
N ILE A 16 6.77 5.90 -4.63
CA ILE A 16 7.59 6.29 -5.78
C ILE A 16 9.00 6.70 -5.35
N LYS A 17 9.10 7.54 -4.31
CA LYS A 17 10.39 7.97 -3.77
C LYS A 17 11.20 6.78 -3.24
N ALA A 18 10.55 5.87 -2.51
CA ALA A 18 11.17 4.68 -1.95
C ALA A 18 11.72 3.76 -3.05
N ILE A 19 10.92 3.42 -4.07
CA ILE A 19 11.37 2.55 -5.16
C ILE A 19 12.44 3.18 -6.04
N ASN A 20 12.35 4.49 -6.30
CA ASN A 20 13.37 5.22 -7.05
C ASN A 20 14.72 5.20 -6.33
N ASN A 21 14.71 5.37 -5.01
CA ASN A 21 15.91 5.27 -4.20
C ASN A 21 16.46 3.83 -4.14
N MET A 22 15.59 2.82 -4.01
CA MET A 22 16.01 1.42 -3.91
C MET A 22 16.59 0.86 -5.21
N HIS A 23 16.04 1.27 -6.36
CA HIS A 23 16.36 0.68 -7.66
C HIS A 23 17.03 1.64 -8.64
N ASN A 24 17.34 2.87 -8.21
CA ASN A 24 17.90 3.92 -9.06
C ASN A 24 17.06 4.17 -10.34
N THR A 25 15.74 4.16 -10.18
CA THR A 25 14.75 4.39 -11.26
C THR A 25 14.21 5.82 -11.22
N ASN A 26 13.40 6.19 -12.22
CA ASN A 26 12.77 7.52 -12.29
C ASN A 26 11.25 7.42 -12.53
N TYR A 27 10.56 6.63 -11.70
CA TYR A 27 9.12 6.55 -11.70
C TYR A 27 8.49 7.89 -11.30
N SER A 28 7.38 8.23 -11.95
CA SER A 28 6.55 9.38 -11.60
C SER A 28 5.08 9.09 -11.91
N ILE A 29 4.16 9.81 -11.27
CA ILE A 29 2.73 9.67 -11.55
C ILE A 29 2.47 10.20 -12.97
N THR A 30 1.90 9.34 -13.81
CA THR A 30 1.54 9.68 -15.19
C THR A 30 0.06 10.00 -15.31
N ILE A 31 -0.81 9.23 -14.64
CA ILE A 31 -2.28 9.36 -14.75
C ILE A 31 -2.94 9.05 -13.40
N HIS A 32 -4.01 9.78 -13.06
CA HIS A 32 -4.97 9.43 -12.01
C HIS A 32 -6.29 9.00 -12.67
N ARG A 33 -6.79 7.79 -12.37
CA ARG A 33 -8.00 7.20 -12.99
C ARG A 33 -8.70 6.25 -12.01
N ASP A 34 -9.93 5.84 -12.29
CA ASP A 34 -10.71 5.07 -11.31
C ASP A 34 -10.27 3.60 -11.11
N ARG A 35 -9.58 2.98 -12.09
CA ARG A 35 -9.21 1.54 -12.05
C ARG A 35 -7.95 1.24 -12.88
N PRO A 36 -6.78 1.03 -12.26
CA PRO A 36 -6.46 1.30 -10.85
C PRO A 36 -6.30 2.81 -10.59
N ASP A 37 -6.26 3.20 -9.32
CA ASP A 37 -6.26 4.60 -8.86
C ASP A 37 -5.21 5.47 -9.58
N PHE A 38 -4.00 4.94 -9.79
CA PHE A 38 -2.92 5.66 -10.47
C PHE A 38 -2.23 4.82 -11.54
N ILE A 39 -1.59 5.49 -12.49
CA ILE A 39 -0.54 4.92 -13.34
C ILE A 39 0.76 5.64 -13.02
N ILE A 40 1.80 4.86 -12.70
CA ILE A 40 3.17 5.36 -12.56
C ILE A 40 4.01 4.84 -13.72
N GLY A 41 4.92 5.66 -14.23
CA GLY A 41 5.76 5.32 -15.37
C GLY A 41 7.22 5.71 -15.15
N ASP A 42 8.14 4.84 -15.55
CA ASP A 42 9.55 5.17 -15.69
C ASP A 42 9.80 5.67 -17.12
N THR A 43 10.17 6.94 -17.20
CA THR A 43 10.44 7.62 -18.48
C THR A 43 11.68 7.08 -19.20
N LEU A 44 12.59 6.41 -18.49
CA LEU A 44 13.80 5.82 -19.06
C LEU A 44 13.57 4.40 -19.61
N GLN A 45 12.69 3.64 -18.96
CA GLN A 45 12.46 2.22 -19.27
C GLN A 45 11.16 1.97 -20.05
N ASN A 46 10.36 3.02 -20.28
CA ASN A 46 9.03 2.94 -20.91
C ASN A 46 8.14 1.86 -20.25
N LYS A 47 8.29 1.71 -18.93
CA LYS A 47 7.58 0.73 -18.12
C LYS A 47 6.57 1.46 -17.24
N ASN A 48 5.33 1.02 -17.31
CA ASN A 48 4.22 1.58 -16.55
C ASN A 48 3.60 0.52 -15.64
N PHE A 49 3.13 0.97 -14.48
CA PHE A 49 2.40 0.16 -13.52
C PHE A 49 1.06 0.81 -13.19
N GLY A 50 0.04 -0.01 -13.08
CA GLY A 50 -1.21 0.37 -12.48
C GLY A 50 -1.16 0.21 -10.96
N VAL A 51 -1.36 1.30 -10.21
CA VAL A 51 -1.25 1.30 -8.75
C VAL A 51 -2.62 1.48 -8.12
N GLU A 52 -3.09 0.44 -7.43
CA GLU A 52 -4.27 0.47 -6.59
C GLU A 52 -3.85 0.82 -5.16
N ILE A 53 -4.58 1.74 -4.54
CA ILE A 53 -4.34 2.18 -3.17
C ILE A 53 -5.47 1.70 -2.26
N THR A 54 -5.11 1.38 -1.04
CA THR A 54 -6.06 1.18 0.04
C THR A 54 -5.39 1.49 1.37
N HIS A 55 -6.20 1.78 2.38
CA HIS A 55 -5.74 1.87 3.75
C HIS A 55 -6.31 0.69 4.54
N LEU A 56 -5.53 0.19 5.50
CA LEU A 56 -5.98 -0.79 6.47
C LEU A 56 -6.37 -0.05 7.74
N PHE A 57 -7.60 -0.33 8.21
CA PHE A 57 -8.12 0.17 9.47
C PHE A 57 -8.58 -1.02 10.32
N TYR A 58 -8.33 -0.97 11.62
CA TYR A 58 -8.77 -1.87 12.68
C TYR A 58 -10.29 -2.06 12.62
N ASP A 59 -11.04 -0.96 12.55
CA ASP A 59 -12.49 -1.00 12.41
C ASP A 59 -13.06 0.28 11.77
N GLU A 60 -14.39 0.35 11.70
CA GLU A 60 -15.09 1.52 11.18
C GLU A 60 -14.94 2.77 12.06
N GLU A 61 -14.56 2.62 13.34
CA GLU A 61 -14.32 3.76 14.24
C GLU A 61 -12.95 4.36 13.93
N GLU A 62 -11.88 3.55 13.83
CA GLU A 62 -10.56 4.05 13.43
C GLU A 62 -10.61 4.73 12.05
N ALA A 63 -11.36 4.15 11.10
CA ALA A 63 -11.57 4.78 9.79
C ALA A 63 -12.28 6.14 9.89
N LYS A 64 -13.20 6.34 10.84
CA LYS A 64 -13.88 7.63 11.07
C LYS A 64 -13.01 8.62 11.85
N GLU A 65 -12.17 8.14 12.76
CA GLU A 65 -11.22 8.98 13.50
C GLU A 65 -10.20 9.58 12.51
N LEU A 66 -9.62 8.74 11.64
CA LEU A 66 -8.63 9.14 10.64
C LEU A 66 -9.19 9.91 9.44
N LEU A 67 -10.48 9.74 9.10
CA LEU A 67 -11.09 10.43 7.93
C LEU A 67 -12.13 11.50 8.32
N GLY A 68 -12.35 11.72 9.62
CA GLY A 68 -13.47 12.52 10.14
C GLY A 68 -13.14 13.40 11.34
N HIS A 69 -11.88 13.44 11.78
CA HIS A 69 -11.39 14.29 12.88
C HIS A 69 -12.18 14.13 14.21
N VAL A 70 -12.56 12.90 14.56
CA VAL A 70 -13.10 12.62 15.90
C VAL A 70 -11.91 12.35 16.82
N PRO A 71 -11.82 12.99 18.01
CA PRO A 71 -10.71 12.74 18.93
C PRO A 71 -10.69 11.27 19.34
N MET A 72 -9.51 10.66 19.19
CA MET A 72 -9.22 9.25 19.44
C MET A 72 -9.67 8.85 20.85
N ILE A 73 -10.68 7.98 20.94
CA ILE A 73 -11.14 7.46 22.25
C ILE A 73 -10.28 6.23 22.56
N ASN A 74 -9.11 6.48 23.16
CA ASN A 74 -8.20 5.47 23.67
C ASN A 74 -8.90 4.55 24.69
N SER A 75 -9.40 3.39 24.25
CA SER A 75 -9.82 2.31 25.17
C SER A 75 -9.96 0.91 24.55
N LYS A 76 -9.73 0.72 23.23
CA LYS A 76 -9.80 -0.63 22.66
C LYS A 76 -8.47 -1.36 22.84
N VAL A 77 -8.54 -2.56 23.40
CA VAL A 77 -7.42 -3.50 23.38
C VAL A 77 -7.29 -4.00 21.94
N GLU A 78 -6.37 -3.41 21.20
CA GLU A 78 -6.03 -3.88 19.86
C GLU A 78 -5.09 -5.09 19.95
N ASN A 79 -5.29 -6.05 19.05
CA ASN A 79 -4.44 -7.24 18.93
C ASN A 79 -3.94 -7.34 17.48
N ILE A 80 -2.63 -7.51 17.31
CA ILE A 80 -1.98 -7.70 16.00
C ILE A 80 -2.61 -8.87 15.23
N GLU A 81 -2.98 -9.97 15.89
CA GLU A 81 -3.65 -11.10 15.24
C GLU A 81 -4.98 -10.69 14.61
N HIS A 82 -5.73 -9.81 15.27
CA HIS A 82 -6.96 -9.25 14.71
C HIS A 82 -6.65 -8.39 13.49
N TYR A 83 -5.61 -7.56 13.59
CA TYR A 83 -5.17 -6.70 12.49
C TYR A 83 -4.73 -7.48 11.25
N ILE A 84 -3.96 -8.56 11.45
CA ILE A 84 -3.56 -9.48 10.38
C ILE A 84 -4.80 -10.17 9.76
N ASN A 85 -5.80 -10.54 10.57
CA ASN A 85 -7.05 -11.07 10.04
C ASN A 85 -7.81 -10.06 9.16
N ILE A 86 -7.79 -8.77 9.53
CA ILE A 86 -8.39 -7.71 8.71
C ILE A 86 -7.58 -7.54 7.42
N LEU A 87 -6.25 -7.51 7.50
CA LEU A 87 -5.37 -7.44 6.33
C LEU A 87 -5.70 -8.58 5.36
N ASN A 88 -5.78 -9.82 5.84
CA ASN A 88 -6.10 -10.98 5.00
C ASN A 88 -7.46 -10.86 4.31
N LYS A 89 -8.49 -10.36 5.03
CA LYS A 89 -9.81 -10.08 4.44
C LYS A 89 -9.73 -8.98 3.36
N LEU A 90 -8.95 -7.93 3.61
CA LEU A 90 -8.73 -6.83 2.69
C LEU A 90 -8.01 -7.32 1.41
N LEU A 91 -6.96 -8.12 1.56
CA LEU A 91 -6.22 -8.71 0.44
C LEU A 91 -7.14 -9.58 -0.42
N ASN A 92 -7.98 -10.42 0.20
CA ASN A 92 -8.96 -11.22 -0.52
C ASN A 92 -9.98 -10.37 -1.29
N LYS A 93 -10.51 -9.32 -0.66
CA LYS A 93 -11.43 -8.38 -1.31
C LYS A 93 -10.78 -7.68 -2.51
N LYS A 94 -9.53 -7.24 -2.39
CA LYS A 94 -8.79 -6.55 -3.46
C LYS A 94 -8.41 -7.52 -4.59
N ALA A 95 -8.01 -8.74 -4.27
CA ALA A 95 -7.77 -9.80 -5.26
C ALA A 95 -9.00 -10.06 -6.14
N HIS A 96 -10.20 -10.10 -5.55
CA HIS A 96 -11.44 -10.25 -6.32
C HIS A 96 -11.73 -9.03 -7.21
N LYS A 97 -11.46 -7.82 -6.74
CA LYS A 97 -11.68 -6.58 -7.50
C LYS A 97 -10.72 -6.44 -8.69
N ALA A 98 -9.46 -6.86 -8.51
CA ALA A 98 -8.41 -6.74 -9.51
C ALA A 98 -8.79 -7.37 -10.86
N LYS A 99 -9.61 -8.42 -10.85
CA LYS A 99 -10.12 -9.08 -12.07
C LYS A 99 -10.85 -8.13 -13.02
N ALA A 100 -11.45 -7.06 -12.50
CA ALA A 100 -12.19 -6.06 -13.26
C ALA A 100 -11.35 -4.82 -13.60
N TYR A 101 -10.05 -4.81 -13.28
CA TYR A 101 -9.17 -3.69 -13.57
C TYR A 101 -8.66 -3.76 -15.00
N ASP A 102 -8.08 -2.65 -15.46
CA ASP A 102 -7.37 -2.62 -16.73
C ASP A 102 -6.00 -3.30 -16.57
N HIS A 103 -5.84 -4.41 -17.28
CA HIS A 103 -4.64 -5.26 -17.29
C HIS A 103 -3.65 -4.90 -18.42
N SER A 104 -3.76 -3.71 -19.01
CA SER A 104 -2.76 -3.20 -19.96
C SER A 104 -1.37 -2.98 -19.34
N HIS A 105 -1.29 -2.98 -18.01
CA HIS A 105 -0.08 -2.79 -17.23
C HIS A 105 -0.04 -3.77 -16.05
N GLU A 106 1.16 -4.06 -15.55
CA GLU A 106 1.33 -4.79 -14.30
C GLU A 106 0.68 -4.02 -13.14
N LEU A 107 0.02 -4.74 -12.24
CA LEU A 107 -0.73 -4.14 -11.13
C LEU A 107 0.06 -4.20 -9.82
N VAL A 108 0.07 -3.09 -9.11
CA VAL A 108 0.66 -2.91 -7.78
C VAL A 108 -0.47 -2.59 -6.79
N LEU A 109 -0.49 -3.27 -5.66
CA LEU A 109 -1.35 -2.92 -4.53
C LEU A 109 -0.52 -2.28 -3.42
N LEU A 110 -0.84 -1.03 -3.08
CA LEU A 110 -0.31 -0.34 -1.91
C LEU A 110 -1.34 -0.32 -0.78
N VAL A 111 -0.94 -0.85 0.37
CA VAL A 111 -1.75 -0.84 1.60
C VAL A 111 -1.09 0.11 2.59
N GLY A 112 -1.69 1.27 2.83
CA GLY A 112 -1.28 2.17 3.90
C GLY A 112 -1.70 1.62 5.26
N ILE A 113 -0.75 1.47 6.16
CA ILE A 113 -0.93 1.08 7.56
C ILE A 113 -0.84 2.35 8.40
N THR A 114 -1.98 2.79 8.94
CA THR A 114 -2.10 4.01 9.73
C THR A 114 -2.26 3.73 11.22
N SER A 115 -2.07 2.47 11.65
CA SER A 115 -2.20 2.11 13.06
C SER A 115 -1.11 2.80 13.89
N PRO A 116 -1.46 3.50 14.98
CA PRO A 116 -0.48 4.06 15.91
C PRO A 116 0.22 2.99 16.75
N LEU A 117 -0.35 1.78 16.84
CA LEU A 117 0.10 0.74 17.77
C LEU A 117 0.98 -0.31 17.09
N PHE A 118 0.78 -0.57 15.80
CA PHE A 118 1.48 -1.63 15.09
C PHE A 118 2.44 -1.08 14.07
N THR A 119 3.71 -1.43 14.25
CA THR A 119 4.84 -1.01 13.44
C THR A 119 5.19 -2.05 12.38
N TRP A 120 6.15 -1.72 11.52
CA TRP A 120 6.74 -2.68 10.59
C TRP A 120 7.18 -4.00 11.27
N GLY A 121 7.76 -3.91 12.47
CA GLY A 121 8.28 -5.08 13.20
C GLY A 121 7.19 -6.05 13.63
N ASP A 122 6.01 -5.55 13.98
CA ASP A 122 4.87 -6.39 14.40
C ASP A 122 4.34 -7.24 13.23
N PHE A 123 4.30 -6.64 12.03
CA PHE A 123 3.93 -7.33 10.81
C PHE A 123 5.00 -8.29 10.34
N GLU A 124 6.28 -7.93 10.47
CA GLU A 124 7.38 -8.84 10.15
C GLU A 124 7.35 -10.07 11.04
N ASN A 125 7.17 -9.90 12.35
CA ASN A 125 7.03 -11.00 13.31
C ASN A 125 5.80 -11.88 13.03
N SER A 126 4.76 -11.32 12.40
CA SER A 126 3.53 -12.01 12.04
C SER A 126 3.46 -12.43 10.57
N ARG A 127 4.57 -12.33 9.82
CA ARG A 127 4.59 -12.48 8.35
C ARG A 127 4.04 -13.82 7.89
N GLU A 128 4.28 -14.90 8.65
CA GLU A 128 3.78 -16.24 8.34
C GLU A 128 2.25 -16.35 8.36
N TYR A 129 1.55 -15.43 9.03
CA TYR A 129 0.10 -15.38 9.12
C TYR A 129 -0.54 -14.48 8.05
N ILE A 130 0.27 -13.77 7.25
CA ILE A 130 -0.22 -12.96 6.12
C ILE A 130 -0.46 -13.88 4.93
N VAL A 131 -1.74 -14.09 4.60
CA VAL A 131 -2.18 -14.98 3.53
C VAL A 131 -2.49 -14.16 2.28
N ILE A 132 -1.66 -14.33 1.25
CA ILE A 132 -1.87 -13.70 -0.06
C ILE A 132 -2.67 -14.68 -0.93
N PRO A 133 -3.95 -14.40 -1.23
CA PRO A 133 -4.75 -15.26 -2.09
C PRO A 133 -4.28 -15.13 -3.55
N GLN A 134 -4.71 -16.05 -4.43
CA GLN A 134 -4.48 -15.89 -5.87
C GLN A 134 -5.04 -14.55 -6.36
N ASN A 135 -4.22 -13.76 -7.04
CA ASN A 135 -4.54 -12.39 -7.43
C ASN A 135 -3.72 -11.94 -8.65
N ASP A 136 -4.16 -10.84 -9.27
CA ASP A 136 -3.55 -10.27 -10.48
C ASP A 136 -2.49 -9.17 -10.18
N PHE A 137 -2.20 -8.89 -8.91
CA PHE A 137 -1.15 -7.93 -8.53
C PHE A 137 0.22 -8.60 -8.60
N SER A 138 1.16 -8.04 -9.37
CA SER A 138 2.54 -8.52 -9.39
C SER A 138 3.29 -8.10 -8.12
N ILE A 139 2.91 -6.97 -7.52
CA ILE A 139 3.53 -6.41 -6.32
C ILE A 139 2.45 -6.06 -5.29
N ILE A 140 2.67 -6.42 -4.03
CA ILE A 140 1.84 -6.00 -2.90
C ILE A 140 2.77 -5.48 -1.80
N CYS A 141 2.55 -4.24 -1.40
CA CYS A 141 3.35 -3.57 -0.38
C CYS A 141 2.48 -3.05 0.76
N LEU A 142 3.02 -3.12 1.97
CA LEU A 142 2.54 -2.39 3.13
C LEU A 142 3.42 -1.16 3.32
N VAL A 143 2.81 0.00 3.60
CA VAL A 143 3.54 1.24 3.90
C VAL A 143 3.08 1.75 5.26
N PHE A 144 4.01 2.08 6.13
CA PHE A 144 3.69 2.41 7.52
C PHE A 144 3.76 3.92 7.75
N PHE A 145 2.69 4.45 8.31
CA PHE A 145 2.63 5.84 8.75
C PHE A 145 3.26 5.95 10.13
N ASN A 146 4.18 6.90 10.30
CA ASN A 146 4.72 7.29 11.58
C ASN A 146 3.96 8.52 12.07
N GLU A 147 3.19 8.38 13.15
CA GLU A 147 2.45 9.49 13.75
C GLU A 147 3.35 10.55 14.37
N GLU A 148 4.49 10.18 14.96
CA GLU A 148 5.41 11.14 15.58
C GLU A 148 5.98 12.11 14.53
N HIS A 149 6.29 11.59 13.34
CA HIS A 149 6.83 12.36 12.23
C HIS A 149 5.76 12.86 11.24
N GLN A 150 4.49 12.45 11.42
CA GLN A 150 3.37 12.75 10.55
C GLN A 150 3.67 12.43 9.06
N ASN A 151 4.32 11.28 8.81
CA ASN A 151 4.79 10.92 7.48
C ASN A 151 4.86 9.40 7.29
N TRP A 152 4.88 8.94 6.03
CA TRP A 152 5.18 7.56 5.67
C TRP A 152 6.69 7.29 5.77
N GLU A 153 7.09 6.17 6.38
CA GLU A 153 8.50 5.93 6.69
C GLU A 153 9.02 4.54 6.32
N ASP A 154 8.21 3.49 6.44
CA ASP A 154 8.64 2.12 6.13
C ASP A 154 7.84 1.50 4.98
N LEU A 155 8.51 0.62 4.22
CA LEU A 155 7.95 -0.14 3.12
C LEU A 155 8.24 -1.63 3.31
N MET A 156 7.21 -2.47 3.30
CA MET A 156 7.32 -3.93 3.38
C MET A 156 6.72 -4.57 2.13
N PHE A 157 7.57 -5.23 1.33
CA PHE A 157 7.09 -6.10 0.26
C PHE A 157 6.58 -7.41 0.87
N ILE A 158 5.30 -7.71 0.66
CA ILE A 158 4.69 -9.00 1.02
C ILE A 158 4.48 -9.88 -0.22
N LYS A 159 4.39 -9.28 -1.41
CA LYS A 159 4.48 -9.97 -2.71
C LYS A 159 5.34 -9.14 -3.66
N GLN A 160 6.25 -9.79 -4.39
CA GLN A 160 6.99 -9.17 -5.48
C GLN A 160 7.35 -10.23 -6.53
N GLU A 161 6.57 -10.30 -7.61
CA GLU A 161 6.88 -11.12 -8.79
C GLU A 161 7.87 -10.36 -9.66
N CYS A 162 9.14 -10.33 -9.25
CA CYS A 162 10.30 -9.67 -9.87
C CYS A 162 10.10 -9.14 -11.32
N PRO A 163 9.67 -7.86 -11.48
CA PRO A 163 9.72 -7.14 -12.75
C PRO A 163 10.81 -6.05 -12.76
N ILE A 164 11.48 -5.83 -11.61
CA ILE A 164 12.42 -4.73 -11.35
C ILE A 164 13.88 -5.24 -11.39
N CYS A 165 14.09 -6.56 -11.44
CA CYS A 165 15.43 -7.17 -11.38
C CYS A 165 16.11 -7.36 -12.74
N ASP A 166 15.48 -6.98 -13.86
CA ASP A 166 16.11 -7.00 -15.20
C ASP A 166 17.08 -5.84 -15.45
N ILE A 167 17.56 -5.20 -14.38
CA ILE A 167 18.68 -4.26 -14.47
C ILE A 167 19.95 -5.12 -14.52
N ASN A 168 20.38 -5.42 -15.75
CA ASN A 168 21.71 -5.95 -16.02
C ASN A 168 22.74 -5.07 -15.29
N ILE A 169 23.38 -5.63 -14.28
CA ILE A 169 24.66 -5.11 -13.78
C ILE A 169 25.65 -5.41 -14.91
N VAL A 170 25.92 -4.40 -15.74
CA VAL A 170 27.06 -4.39 -16.67
C VAL A 170 28.28 -3.87 -15.93
#